data_AF-A0A956N3A6-F1
#
_entry.id   AF-A0A956N3A6-F1
#
_cell.length_a   1.000
_cell.length_b   1.000
_cell.length_c   1.000
_cell.angle_alpha   90.00
_cell.angle_beta   90.00
_cell.angle_gamma   90.00
#
_symmetry.space_group_name_H-M   'P 1'
#
loop_
_entity.id
_entity.type
_entity.pdbx_description
1 polymer ?
#
loop_
_entity_poly.entity_id
_entity_poly.type
_entity_poly.pdbx_seq_one_letter_code
_entity_poly.pdbx_strand_id
1 'polypeptide(L)'
;MIREHKINIDFDKYSIEFIKKLTSLFQELNVAKEYKLTDKEIHFFSALVYLVNNGFTLSGNQFTEEMIKLVPGITKKNRGVYIYKKILREKKWIIIKGKNILLPPVFMNKDSVRLSITLNNEGDKKLLEG
;
A
#
# COMPACT_ATOMS: atom_id res chain seq x y z
N MET A 1 27.26 19.63 -4.70
CA MET A 1 26.07 20.50 -4.61
C MET A 1 24.87 19.60 -4.39
N ILE A 2 24.25 19.63 -3.22
CA ILE A 2 23.05 18.82 -2.92
C ILE A 2 21.87 19.56 -3.57
N ARG A 3 21.19 18.92 -4.53
CA ARG A 3 19.94 19.46 -5.09
C ARG A 3 18.79 18.78 -4.36
N GLU A 4 18.21 19.47 -3.39
CA GLU A 4 17.00 19.00 -2.71
C GLU A 4 15.80 19.16 -3.66
N HIS A 5 15.22 18.06 -4.09
CA HIS A 5 14.02 18.06 -4.94
C HIS A 5 12.81 17.74 -4.06
N LYS A 6 12.04 18.75 -3.68
CA LYS A 6 10.75 18.54 -3.02
C LYS A 6 9.69 18.24 -4.07
N ILE A 7 9.42 16.96 -4.28
CA ILE A 7 8.30 16.52 -5.11
C ILE A 7 7.04 16.55 -4.25
N ASN A 8 6.20 17.57 -4.43
CA ASN A 8 4.82 17.53 -3.93
C ASN A 8 4.00 16.79 -4.97
N ILE A 9 3.43 15.63 -4.61
CA ILE A 9 2.51 14.92 -5.49
C ILE A 9 1.10 15.07 -4.92
N ASP A 10 0.28 15.86 -5.61
CA ASP A 10 -1.13 16.00 -5.28
C ASP A 10 -1.87 14.77 -5.81
N PHE A 11 -2.25 13.91 -4.89
CA PHE A 11 -3.14 12.80 -5.16
C PHE A 11 -4.39 12.96 -4.31
N ASP A 12 -5.53 12.56 -4.86
CA ASP A 12 -6.67 12.26 -4.01
C ASP A 12 -6.26 11.10 -3.08
N LYS A 13 -6.04 11.45 -1.80
CA LYS A 13 -5.60 10.54 -0.74
C LYS A 13 -6.55 9.36 -0.52
N TYR A 14 -7.74 9.41 -1.12
CA TYR A 14 -8.74 8.36 -1.08
C TYR A 14 -8.81 7.52 -2.36
N SER A 15 -7.97 7.77 -3.38
CA SER A 15 -7.96 6.93 -4.57
C SER A 15 -7.16 5.64 -4.32
N ILE A 16 -7.69 4.50 -4.80
CA ILE A 16 -6.97 3.22 -4.78
C ILE A 16 -5.63 3.34 -5.53
N GLU A 17 -5.59 4.12 -6.60
CA GLU A 17 -4.38 4.31 -7.41
C GLU A 17 -3.25 5.02 -6.63
N PHE A 18 -3.59 6.02 -5.82
CA PHE A 18 -2.63 6.63 -4.91
C PHE A 18 -2.07 5.61 -3.90
N ILE A 19 -2.95 4.83 -3.28
CA ILE A 19 -2.55 3.83 -2.30
C ILE A 19 -1.64 2.77 -2.94
N LYS A 20 -1.90 2.38 -4.20
CA LYS A 20 -1.01 1.47 -4.96
C LYS A 20 0.38 2.06 -5.13
N LYS A 21 0.48 3.30 -5.58
CA LYS A 21 1.77 4.00 -5.75
C LYS A 21 2.52 4.14 -4.43
N LEU A 22 1.82 4.51 -3.36
CA LEU A 22 2.39 4.60 -2.02
C LEU A 22 2.88 3.24 -1.53
N THR A 23 2.12 2.17 -1.76
CA THR A 23 2.50 0.80 -1.42
C THR A 23 3.77 0.38 -2.16
N SER A 24 3.85 0.63 -3.46
CA SER A 24 5.03 0.34 -4.28
C SER A 24 6.26 1.12 -3.80
N LEU A 25 6.12 2.41 -3.49
CA LEU A 25 7.23 3.20 -2.97
C LEU A 25 7.67 2.71 -1.58
N PHE A 26 6.71 2.44 -0.69
CA PHE A 26 6.99 1.95 0.66
C PHE A 26 7.75 0.63 0.65
N GLN A 27 7.38 -0.32 -0.23
CA GLN A 27 8.07 -1.60 -0.31
C GLN A 27 9.50 -1.50 -0.85
N GLU A 28 9.76 -0.56 -1.75
CA GLU A 28 11.12 -0.34 -2.27
C GLU A 28 12.04 0.30 -1.22
N LEU A 29 11.49 1.14 -0.34
CA LEU A 29 12.27 1.86 0.65
C LEU A 29 12.43 1.13 1.99
N ASN A 30 11.42 0.37 2.43
CA ASN A 30 11.33 -0.07 3.83
C ASN A 30 11.03 -1.56 4.02
N VAL A 31 10.85 -2.34 2.96
CA VAL A 31 10.38 -3.73 3.07
C VAL A 31 11.42 -4.70 2.52
N ALA A 32 11.83 -5.65 3.36
CA ALA A 32 12.73 -6.72 2.96
C ALA A 32 12.11 -7.58 1.85
N LYS A 33 12.96 -8.15 0.98
CA LYS A 33 12.54 -8.80 -0.28
C LYS A 33 11.50 -9.90 -0.06
N GLU A 34 11.62 -10.67 1.01
CA GLU A 34 10.71 -11.76 1.41
C GLU A 34 9.30 -11.29 1.79
N TYR A 35 9.14 -10.02 2.15
CA TYR A 35 7.86 -9.41 2.53
C TYR A 35 7.27 -8.54 1.42
N LYS A 36 7.95 -8.37 0.27
CA LYS A 36 7.42 -7.58 -0.85
C LYS A 36 6.14 -8.17 -1.42
N LEU A 37 5.26 -7.31 -1.89
CA LEU A 37 4.00 -7.69 -2.49
C LEU A 37 4.13 -7.81 -4.01
N THR A 38 3.40 -8.75 -4.61
CA THR A 38 3.20 -8.80 -6.07
C THR A 38 2.17 -7.75 -6.50
N ASP A 39 2.10 -7.40 -7.78
CA ASP A 39 1.13 -6.41 -8.28
C ASP A 39 -0.32 -6.72 -7.91
N LYS A 40 -0.69 -8.01 -7.95
CA LYS A 40 -2.03 -8.46 -7.53
C LYS A 40 -2.26 -8.26 -6.03
N GLU A 41 -1.25 -8.55 -5.21
CA GLU A 41 -1.31 -8.34 -3.77
C GLU A 41 -1.33 -6.84 -3.42
N ILE A 42 -0.59 -6.00 -4.15
CA ILE A 42 -0.61 -4.54 -4.01
C ILE A 42 -2.00 -4.00 -4.32
N HIS A 43 -2.62 -4.45 -5.41
CA HIS A 43 -4.00 -4.06 -5.74
C HIS A 43 -4.96 -4.44 -4.61
N PHE A 44 -4.88 -5.70 -4.15
CA PHE A 44 -5.72 -6.17 -3.05
C PHE A 44 -5.51 -5.37 -1.76
N PHE A 45 -4.25 -5.15 -1.37
CA PHE A 45 -3.90 -4.36 -0.20
C PHE A 45 -4.44 -2.93 -0.29
N SER A 46 -4.33 -2.32 -1.47
CA SER A 46 -4.78 -0.95 -1.70
C SER A 46 -6.31 -0.81 -1.59
N ALA A 47 -7.06 -1.77 -2.13
CA ALA A 47 -8.52 -1.83 -1.95
C ALA A 47 -8.90 -2.05 -0.48
N LEU A 48 -8.15 -2.89 0.24
CA LEU A 48 -8.36 -3.14 1.66
C LEU A 48 -8.10 -1.87 2.49
N VAL A 49 -7.01 -1.16 2.24
CA VAL A 49 -6.70 0.13 2.90
C VAL A 49 -7.82 1.14 2.65
N TYR A 50 -8.26 1.26 1.39
CA TYR A 50 -9.37 2.14 1.02
C TYR A 50 -10.63 1.83 1.84
N LEU A 51 -11.04 0.57 1.92
CA LEU A 51 -12.23 0.17 2.67
C LEU A 51 -12.08 0.38 4.18
N VAL A 52 -10.93 0.04 4.77
CA VAL A 52 -10.69 0.26 6.20
C VAL A 52 -10.74 1.75 6.54
N ASN A 53 -10.15 2.61 5.71
CA ASN A 53 -10.17 4.07 5.91
C ASN A 53 -11.57 4.67 5.73
N ASN A 54 -12.45 4.01 4.98
CA ASN A 54 -13.87 4.34 4.84
C ASN A 54 -14.76 3.67 5.91
N GLY A 55 -14.19 3.02 6.93
CA GLY A 55 -14.94 2.49 8.08
C GLY A 55 -15.51 1.08 7.92
N PHE A 56 -15.14 0.35 6.87
CA PHE A 56 -15.60 -1.03 6.68
C PHE A 56 -14.90 -2.01 7.62
N THR A 57 -15.66 -2.98 8.16
CA THR A 57 -15.15 -4.02 9.08
C THR A 57 -15.02 -5.37 8.40
N LEU A 58 -14.08 -6.21 8.85
CA LEU A 58 -13.72 -7.49 8.20
C LEU A 58 -14.83 -8.54 8.13
N SER A 59 -15.81 -8.48 9.03
CA SER A 59 -16.81 -9.53 9.21
C SER A 59 -18.12 -9.27 8.45
N GLY A 60 -18.23 -8.14 7.75
CA GLY A 60 -19.43 -7.81 6.99
C GLY A 60 -19.47 -8.54 5.64
N ASN A 61 -20.63 -9.10 5.29
CA ASN A 61 -20.92 -9.47 3.89
C ASN A 61 -20.66 -8.28 2.95
N GLN A 62 -20.95 -7.07 3.42
CA GLN A 62 -20.64 -5.81 2.75
C GLN A 62 -19.15 -5.66 2.42
N PHE A 63 -18.23 -5.98 3.34
CA PHE A 63 -16.78 -5.90 3.05
C PHE A 63 -16.38 -6.84 1.92
N THR A 64 -16.91 -8.06 1.92
CA THR A 64 -16.63 -9.03 0.86
C THR A 64 -17.21 -8.59 -0.47
N GLU A 65 -18.40 -7.99 -0.47
CA GLU A 65 -19.06 -7.45 -1.66
C GLU A 65 -18.29 -6.26 -2.24
N GLU A 66 -17.85 -5.33 -1.40
CA GLU A 66 -17.03 -4.21 -1.84
C GLU A 66 -15.67 -4.67 -2.38
N MET A 67 -15.02 -5.66 -1.75
CA MET A 67 -13.78 -6.22 -2.28
C MET A 67 -13.94 -6.86 -3.66
N ILE A 68 -15.08 -7.50 -3.93
CA ILE A 68 -15.39 -8.07 -5.25
C ILE A 68 -15.53 -6.96 -6.30
N LYS A 69 -16.09 -5.81 -5.95
CA LYS A 69 -16.23 -4.66 -6.86
C LYS A 69 -14.87 -4.01 -7.15
N LEU A 70 -14.00 -3.90 -6.14
CA LEU A 70 -12.75 -3.15 -6.24
C LEU A 70 -11.56 -3.97 -6.76
N VAL A 71 -11.60 -5.30 -6.63
CA VAL A 71 -10.48 -6.18 -6.99
C VAL A 71 -10.87 -7.12 -8.13
N PRO A 72 -10.36 -6.89 -9.36
CA PRO A 72 -10.62 -7.76 -10.49
C PRO A 72 -10.26 -9.21 -10.22
N GLY A 73 -11.13 -10.13 -10.62
CA GLY A 73 -10.90 -11.57 -10.49
C GLY A 73 -11.21 -12.13 -9.10
N ILE A 74 -11.60 -11.33 -8.10
CA ILE A 74 -12.15 -11.84 -6.85
C ILE A 74 -13.64 -12.08 -7.01
N THR A 75 -14.12 -13.25 -6.59
CA THR A 75 -15.55 -13.59 -6.60
C THR A 75 -15.93 -14.28 -5.30
N LYS A 76 -17.22 -14.34 -4.98
CA LYS A 76 -17.71 -15.11 -3.81
C LYS A 76 -17.30 -16.59 -3.87
N LYS A 77 -17.11 -17.14 -5.08
CA LYS A 77 -16.83 -18.57 -5.31
C LYS A 77 -15.35 -18.93 -5.16
N ASN A 78 -14.41 -18.05 -5.49
CA ASN A 78 -12.97 -18.40 -5.56
C ASN A 78 -12.17 -18.16 -4.27
N ARG A 79 -12.82 -17.81 -3.15
CA ARG A 79 -12.19 -17.55 -1.84
C ARG A 79 -11.04 -16.52 -1.89
N GLY A 80 -10.95 -15.68 -2.93
CA GLY A 80 -9.82 -14.77 -3.15
C GLY A 80 -9.57 -13.81 -1.99
N VAL A 81 -10.64 -13.26 -1.40
CA VAL A 81 -10.54 -12.38 -0.22
C VAL A 81 -9.79 -13.05 0.94
N TYR A 82 -10.09 -14.32 1.22
CA TYR A 82 -9.46 -15.06 2.31
C TYR A 82 -8.00 -15.39 2.01
N ILE A 83 -7.69 -15.75 0.76
CA ILE A 83 -6.34 -16.09 0.31
C ILE A 83 -5.43 -14.87 0.42
N TYR A 84 -5.80 -13.75 -0.20
CA TYR A 84 -4.98 -12.54 -0.15
C TYR A 84 -4.86 -11.96 1.25
N LYS A 85 -5.93 -12.02 2.06
CA LYS A 85 -5.85 -11.64 3.47
C LYS A 85 -4.86 -12.50 4.25
N LYS A 86 -4.81 -13.81 4.01
CA LYS A 86 -3.82 -14.72 4.61
C LYS A 86 -2.40 -14.33 4.20
N ILE A 87 -2.17 -14.10 2.91
CA ILE A 87 -0.87 -13.69 2.36
C ILE A 87 -0.39 -12.38 3.00
N LEU A 88 -1.23 -11.35 3.05
CA LEU A 88 -0.86 -10.07 3.65
C LEU A 88 -0.51 -10.19 5.13
N ARG A 89 -1.18 -11.08 5.87
CA ARG A 89 -0.86 -11.36 7.27
C ARG A 89 0.51 -12.04 7.40
N GLU A 90 0.77 -13.05 6.57
CA GLU A 90 2.05 -13.78 6.57
C GLU A 90 3.22 -12.87 6.19
N LYS A 91 3.00 -11.96 5.24
CA LYS A 91 3.97 -10.92 4.84
C LYS A 91 4.01 -9.71 5.80
N LYS A 92 3.28 -9.74 6.92
CA LYS A 92 3.25 -8.70 7.96
C LYS A 92 2.78 -7.31 7.48
N TRP A 93 2.01 -7.26 6.39
CA TRP A 93 1.40 -6.02 5.89
C TRP A 93 0.14 -5.63 6.64
N ILE A 94 -0.51 -6.59 7.31
CA ILE A 94 -1.68 -6.33 8.15
C ILE A 94 -1.59 -7.13 9.44
N ILE A 95 -2.16 -6.58 10.51
CA ILE A 95 -2.41 -7.30 11.76
C ILE A 95 -3.92 -7.38 11.96
N ILE A 96 -4.44 -8.56 12.24
CA ILE A 96 -5.87 -8.76 12.50
C ILE A 96 -6.06 -8.89 14.01
N LYS A 97 -6.84 -7.99 14.60
CA LYS A 97 -7.24 -8.06 16.01
C LYS A 97 -8.76 -8.18 16.09
N GLY A 98 -9.26 -9.39 16.31
CA GLY A 98 -10.69 -9.68 16.24
C GLY A 98 -11.29 -9.31 14.88
N LYS A 99 -12.22 -8.35 14.86
CA LYS A 99 -12.89 -7.85 13.64
C LYS A 99 -12.16 -6.68 12.97
N ASN A 100 -11.08 -6.18 13.56
CA ASN A 100 -10.36 -5.00 13.06
C ASN A 100 -9.10 -5.39 12.26
N ILE A 101 -8.78 -4.60 11.24
CA ILE A 101 -7.49 -4.62 10.54
C ILE A 101 -6.68 -3.44 11.02
N LEU A 102 -5.48 -3.73 11.51
CA LEU A 102 -4.44 -2.73 11.68
C LEU A 102 -3.55 -2.73 10.45
N LEU A 103 -3.56 -1.60 9.77
CA LEU A 103 -2.67 -1.23 8.68
C LEU A 103 -1.33 -0.69 9.22
N PRO A 104 -0.28 -0.64 8.39
CA PRO A 104 0.94 0.09 8.74
C PRO A 104 0.62 1.58 8.98
N PRO A 105 1.31 2.28 9.90
CA PRO A 105 0.97 3.65 10.29
C PRO A 105 0.85 4.64 9.13
N VAL A 106 1.68 4.48 8.10
CA VAL A 106 1.66 5.32 6.89
C VAL A 106 0.32 5.27 6.13
N PHE A 107 -0.48 4.22 6.32
CA PHE A 107 -1.80 4.05 5.70
C PHE A 107 -2.96 4.32 6.66
N MET A 108 -2.69 4.53 7.95
CA MET A 108 -3.72 4.81 8.98
C MET A 108 -4.04 6.29 9.12
N ASN A 109 -3.13 7.18 8.71
CA ASN A 109 -3.29 8.59 8.95
C ASN A 109 -4.35 9.20 8.02
N LYS A 110 -5.37 9.85 8.61
CA LYS A 110 -6.44 10.53 7.87
C LYS A 110 -6.02 11.94 7.42
N ASP A 111 -4.95 12.47 8.00
CA ASP A 111 -4.35 13.74 7.62
C ASP A 111 -3.42 13.57 6.42
N SER A 112 -3.19 14.66 5.69
CA SER A 112 -2.36 14.67 4.47
C SER A 112 -0.98 14.07 4.75
N VAL A 113 -0.62 13.00 4.03
CA VAL A 113 0.73 12.43 4.07
C VAL A 113 1.63 13.24 3.15
N ARG A 114 2.59 13.98 3.72
CA ARG A 114 3.63 14.64 2.93
C ARG A 114 4.80 13.69 2.73
N LEU A 115 4.94 13.16 1.52
CA LEU A 115 6.16 12.46 1.11
C LEU A 115 7.24 13.49 0.80
N SER A 116 8.37 13.41 1.49
CA SER A 116 9.58 14.16 1.16
C SER A 116 10.66 13.17 0.77
N ILE A 117 10.99 13.13 -0.52
CA ILE A 117 12.05 12.27 -1.05
C ILE A 117 13.28 13.15 -1.24
N THR A 118 14.39 12.81 -0.58
CA THR A 118 15.67 13.50 -0.79
C THR A 118 16.55 12.61 -1.66
N LEU A 119 16.88 13.08 -2.86
CA LEU A 119 17.80 12.40 -3.77
C LEU A 119 19.21 12.95 -3.57
N ASN A 120 20.14 12.10 -3.12
CA ASN A 120 21.56 12.44 -3.00
C ASN A 120 22.29 11.95 -4.25
N ASN A 121 22.72 12.87 -5.12
CA ASN A 121 23.61 12.54 -6.23
C ASN A 121 25.06 12.42 -5.72
N GLU A 122 25.41 11.30 -5.09
CA GLU A 122 26.81 10.97 -4.82
C GLU A 122 27.52 10.32 -6.03
N GLY A 123 26.76 9.96 -7.09
CA GLY A 123 27.28 9.24 -8.27
C GLY A 123 27.93 10.09 -9.37
N ASP A 124 27.60 11.38 -9.50
CA ASP A 124 28.05 12.19 -10.64
C ASP A 124 29.50 12.71 -10.52
N LYS A 125 30.14 12.55 -9.34
CA LYS A 125 31.54 12.97 -9.16
C LYS A 125 32.57 11.95 -9.66
N LYS A 126 32.20 10.67 -9.83
CA LYS A 126 33.16 9.64 -10.29
C LYS A 126 33.21 9.43 -11.81
N LEU A 127 32.28 10.02 -12.57
CA LEU A 127 32.21 9.92 -14.04
C LEU A 127 32.82 11.11 -14.78
N LEU A 128 33.25 12.15 -14.06
CA LEU A 128 33.86 13.36 -14.63
C LEU A 128 35.36 13.50 -14.28
N GLU A 129 35.94 12.48 -13.62
CA GLU A 129 37.38 12.38 -13.32
C GLU A 129 38.03 11.15 -13.99
N GLY A 130 37.39 10.58 -15.02
CA GLY A 130 37.91 9.46 -15.83
C GLY A 130 38.19 9.85 -17.26
#